data_AF-A0A938MMF6-F1
#
_entry.id   AF-A0A938MMF6-F1
#
_cell.length_a   1.000
_cell.length_b   1.000
_cell.length_c   1.000
_cell.angle_alpha   90.00
_cell.angle_beta   90.00
_cell.angle_gamma   90.00
#
_symmetry.space_group_name_H-M   'P 1'
#
loop_
_entity.id
_entity.type
_entity.pdbx_description
1 polymer ?
#
loop_
_entity_poly.entity_id
_entity_poly.type
_entity_poly.pdbx_seq_one_letter_code
_entity_poly.pdbx_strand_id
1 'polypeptide(L)'
;MRRSRLTLFATAAFAAFALRADGQGVPRPEDRQRIEAAIPAKALVSPQKPRKLLIFDLNVGYGGHGSIPAANLAFTLMGQRTGAFEAVVSRDPSVFKPESLRQFDAVFLNNTVGNLFEDAALRQSLIEFVYGGGGLMGVHGTSVAFTRWPGAHEDWPEFGLMLGARGASHLDANEQVFIKLDDPDHPVNQPFGGKGFEYRDEFFRFHGPYSRQRVRVLLSMDMEKTPLPPGTKPFRADNDYALAWVRHYGRGRVFYCTIAHNPRVFWDAKMLEFYLAAAQFALGDLPAPTVPSAKLTPALRAQEKLGWRLGIEAYTFHKFTFFEAIEKTAQLGLAYMG
;
A
#
# COMPACT_ATOMS: atom_id res chain seq x y z
N MET A 1 31.00 -33.46 43.87
CA MET A 1 31.43 -32.79 42.61
C MET A 1 30.23 -32.65 41.68
N ARG A 2 29.53 -31.51 41.73
CA ARG A 2 28.43 -31.16 40.81
C ARG A 2 28.98 -30.15 39.80
N ARG A 3 29.12 -30.55 38.54
CA ARG A 3 29.55 -29.66 37.45
C ARG A 3 28.34 -28.84 36.98
N SER A 4 28.33 -27.54 37.32
CA SER A 4 27.44 -26.55 36.72
C SER A 4 27.76 -26.43 35.24
N ARG A 5 26.76 -26.63 34.38
CA ARG A 5 26.81 -26.25 32.97
C ARG A 5 26.40 -24.78 32.88
N LEU A 6 27.37 -23.89 32.64
CA LEU A 6 27.08 -22.53 32.18
C LEU A 6 26.48 -22.63 30.77
N THR A 7 25.21 -22.25 30.63
CA THR A 7 24.60 -22.02 29.33
C THR A 7 24.99 -20.62 28.88
N LEU A 8 25.92 -20.54 27.94
CA LEU A 8 26.30 -19.29 27.28
C LEU A 8 25.13 -18.84 26.40
N PHE A 9 24.46 -17.75 26.77
CA PHE A 9 23.57 -17.04 25.85
C PHE A 9 24.45 -16.31 24.83
N ALA A 10 24.56 -16.88 23.62
CA ALA A 10 25.13 -16.18 22.49
C ALA A 10 24.11 -15.14 21.99
N THR A 11 24.23 -13.90 22.47
CA THR A 11 23.58 -12.74 21.84
C THR A 11 24.21 -12.54 20.47
N ALA A 12 23.55 -13.02 19.41
CA ALA A 12 23.89 -12.67 18.05
C ALA A 12 23.59 -11.18 17.84
N ALA A 13 24.61 -10.35 17.99
CA ALA A 13 24.57 -8.95 17.58
C ALA A 13 24.54 -8.89 16.05
N PHE A 14 23.34 -8.81 15.48
CA PHE A 14 23.21 -8.39 14.08
C PHE A 14 23.61 -6.92 14.01
N ALA A 15 24.80 -6.67 13.47
CA ALA A 15 25.27 -5.33 13.15
C ALA A 15 24.21 -4.67 12.26
N ALA A 16 23.66 -3.54 12.73
CA ALA A 16 22.81 -2.68 11.93
C ALA A 16 23.68 -2.11 10.80
N PHE A 17 23.64 -2.75 9.63
CA PHE A 17 24.14 -2.14 8.41
C PHE A 17 23.15 -1.04 8.02
N ALA A 18 23.33 0.14 8.61
CA ALA A 18 22.86 1.36 7.99
C ALA A 18 23.74 1.57 6.75
N LEU A 19 23.32 1.04 5.60
CA LEU A 19 23.90 1.48 4.34
C LEU A 19 23.68 2.99 4.25
N ARG A 20 24.80 3.74 4.22
CA ARG A 20 24.79 5.15 3.87
C ARG A 20 24.14 5.29 2.50
N ALA A 21 23.14 6.16 2.42
CA ALA A 21 22.57 6.60 1.16
C ALA A 21 23.67 7.30 0.34
N ASP A 22 24.19 6.63 -0.69
CA ASP A 22 25.04 7.28 -1.68
C ASP A 22 24.22 8.33 -2.45
N GLY A 23 24.85 9.49 -2.70
CA GLY A 23 24.26 10.80 -3.03
C GLY A 23 23.47 10.95 -4.33
N GLN A 24 22.84 9.90 -4.85
CA GLN A 24 21.76 9.97 -5.82
C GLN A 24 20.43 9.80 -5.08
N GLY A 25 19.90 10.90 -4.53
CA GLY A 25 18.56 10.87 -3.93
C GLY A 25 18.36 11.63 -2.62
N VAL A 26 18.99 12.79 -2.46
CA VAL A 26 18.64 13.74 -1.39
C VAL A 26 17.80 14.86 -2.01
N PRO A 27 16.60 15.18 -1.48
CA PRO A 27 15.82 16.31 -1.95
C PRO A 27 16.59 17.62 -1.87
N ARG A 28 16.28 18.57 -2.76
CA ARG A 28 16.87 19.92 -2.72
C ARG A 28 16.57 20.57 -1.35
N PRO A 29 17.43 21.46 -0.82
CA PRO A 29 17.20 22.08 0.48
C PRO A 29 15.84 22.78 0.61
N GLU A 30 15.39 23.45 -0.45
CA GLU A 30 14.07 24.07 -0.52
C GLU A 30 12.92 23.06 -0.45
N ASP A 31 13.06 21.90 -1.10
CA ASP A 31 12.07 20.83 -1.07
C ASP A 31 12.00 20.21 0.32
N ARG A 32 13.17 20.00 0.97
CA ARG A 32 13.24 19.55 2.37
C ARG A 32 12.48 20.47 3.31
N GLN A 33 12.68 21.79 3.20
CA GLN A 33 11.97 22.75 4.06
C GLN A 33 10.45 22.68 3.86
N ARG A 34 9.99 22.54 2.61
CA ARG A 34 8.57 22.36 2.30
C ARG A 34 8.03 21.05 2.89
N ILE A 35 8.78 19.95 2.77
CA ILE A 35 8.44 18.65 3.37
C ILE A 35 8.30 18.80 4.89
N GLU A 36 9.31 19.35 5.56
CA GLU A 36 9.33 19.57 7.02
C GLU A 36 8.14 20.44 7.49
N ALA A 37 7.77 21.46 6.72
CA ALA A 37 6.62 22.30 7.02
C ALA A 37 5.27 21.58 6.82
N ALA A 38 5.18 20.66 5.86
CA ALA A 38 3.94 19.97 5.50
C ALA A 38 3.65 18.72 6.34
N ILE A 39 4.65 18.14 7.00
CA ILE A 39 4.47 16.89 7.78
C ILE A 39 3.47 17.11 8.93
N PRO A 40 2.52 16.18 9.14
CA PRO A 40 1.58 16.23 10.26
C PRO A 40 2.28 16.33 11.62
N ALA A 41 1.74 17.15 12.52
CA ALA A 41 2.34 17.36 13.84
C ALA A 41 2.17 16.16 14.79
N LYS A 42 1.15 15.32 14.57
CA LYS A 42 0.83 14.15 15.39
C LYS A 42 0.29 13.01 14.53
N ALA A 43 0.37 11.79 15.05
CA ALA A 43 -0.28 10.63 14.45
C ALA A 43 -1.81 10.82 14.42
N LEU A 44 -2.51 10.23 13.45
CA LEU A 44 -3.99 10.26 13.42
C LEU A 44 -4.58 9.40 14.55
N VAL A 45 -3.94 8.27 14.83
CA VAL A 45 -4.22 7.41 15.97
C VAL A 45 -2.93 7.09 16.72
N SER A 46 -3.01 6.81 18.02
CA SER A 46 -1.84 6.35 18.76
C SER A 46 -1.41 4.95 18.28
N PRO A 47 -0.13 4.71 18.00
CA PRO A 47 0.33 3.37 17.63
C PRO A 47 0.12 2.41 18.81
N GLN A 48 -0.36 1.21 18.53
CA GLN A 48 -0.69 0.20 19.56
C GLN A 48 0.57 -0.44 20.18
N LYS A 49 1.69 -0.35 19.45
CA LYS A 49 3.03 -0.79 19.84
C LYS A 49 4.05 -0.01 19.00
N PRO A 50 5.36 -0.02 19.34
CA PRO A 50 6.39 0.50 18.44
C PRO A 50 6.28 -0.17 17.06
N ARG A 51 6.26 0.64 16.00
CA ARG A 51 6.10 0.17 14.62
C ARG A 51 7.36 0.37 13.81
N LYS A 52 7.65 -0.59 12.92
CA LYS A 52 8.73 -0.47 11.93
C LYS A 52 8.18 -0.59 10.50
N LEU A 53 8.45 0.41 9.68
CA LEU A 53 8.11 0.47 8.26
C LEU A 53 9.37 0.30 7.41
N LEU A 54 9.46 -0.78 6.63
CA LEU A 54 10.49 -0.93 5.61
C LEU A 54 10.10 -0.12 4.37
N ILE A 55 10.85 0.91 4.01
CA ILE A 55 10.74 1.59 2.73
C ILE A 55 11.72 0.93 1.76
N PHE A 56 11.21 0.33 0.70
CA PHE A 56 12.02 -0.29 -0.33
C PHE A 56 11.84 0.46 -1.64
N ASP A 57 12.94 0.99 -2.19
CA ASP A 57 12.92 1.92 -3.35
C ASP A 57 13.83 1.46 -4.50
N LEU A 58 14.15 0.18 -4.57
CA LEU A 58 14.91 -0.41 -5.68
C LEU A 58 14.14 -0.28 -7.01
N ASN A 59 14.85 0.07 -8.06
CA ASN A 59 14.36 0.08 -9.44
C ASN A 59 15.35 -0.71 -10.31
N VAL A 60 14.85 -1.64 -11.13
CA VAL A 60 15.68 -2.54 -11.97
C VAL A 60 15.33 -2.33 -13.43
N GLY A 61 16.31 -1.94 -14.25
CA GLY A 61 16.10 -1.62 -15.67
C GLY A 61 15.38 -0.29 -15.91
N TYR A 62 15.04 0.47 -14.86
CA TYR A 62 14.36 1.76 -14.93
C TYR A 62 15.11 2.81 -14.10
N GLY A 63 15.15 4.06 -14.57
CA GLY A 63 15.92 5.14 -13.94
C GLY A 63 15.39 5.63 -12.58
N GLY A 64 14.20 5.16 -12.19
CA GLY A 64 13.51 5.60 -10.98
C GLY A 64 12.74 6.91 -11.18
N HIS A 65 11.83 7.19 -10.25
CA HIS A 65 11.07 8.43 -10.23
C HIS A 65 11.78 9.49 -9.40
N GLY A 66 11.75 10.75 -9.87
CA GLY A 66 12.36 11.88 -9.15
C GLY A 66 11.73 12.14 -7.76
N SER A 67 10.54 11.60 -7.50
CA SER A 67 9.84 11.68 -6.22
C SER A 67 10.36 10.74 -5.14
N ILE A 68 11.10 9.68 -5.49
CA ILE A 68 11.60 8.68 -4.53
C ILE A 68 12.34 9.33 -3.34
N PRO A 69 13.32 10.23 -3.56
CA PRO A 69 13.99 10.99 -2.50
C PRO A 69 13.04 11.75 -1.57
N ALA A 70 12.05 12.42 -2.15
CA ALA A 70 11.10 13.24 -1.39
C ALA A 70 10.19 12.37 -0.54
N ALA A 71 9.72 11.24 -1.07
CA ALA A 71 8.93 10.26 -0.35
C ALA A 71 9.71 9.61 0.80
N ASN A 72 10.94 9.15 0.55
CA ASN A 72 11.80 8.57 1.58
C ASN A 72 12.01 9.56 2.73
N LEU A 73 12.31 10.82 2.41
CA LEU A 73 12.50 11.87 3.42
C LEU A 73 11.20 12.17 4.18
N ALA A 74 10.09 12.38 3.47
CA ALA A 74 8.80 12.71 4.06
C ALA A 74 8.33 11.62 5.02
N PHE A 75 8.36 10.34 4.62
CA PHE A 75 7.96 9.24 5.50
C PHE A 75 8.89 9.06 6.70
N THR A 76 10.20 9.24 6.53
CA THR A 76 11.17 9.15 7.62
C THR A 76 10.90 10.23 8.68
N LEU A 77 10.81 11.49 8.26
CA LEU A 77 10.53 12.60 9.16
C LEU A 77 9.12 12.55 9.74
N MET A 78 8.14 12.06 8.96
CA MET A 78 6.77 11.88 9.42
C MET A 78 6.67 10.85 10.54
N GLY A 79 7.33 9.69 10.40
CA GLY A 79 7.43 8.70 11.47
C GLY A 79 8.06 9.27 12.74
N GLN A 80 9.18 10.00 12.60
CA GLN A 80 9.89 10.64 13.71
C GLN A 80 9.06 11.72 14.41
N ARG A 81 8.44 12.64 13.66
CA ARG A 81 7.69 13.78 14.21
C ARG A 81 6.40 13.34 14.90
N THR A 82 5.71 12.37 14.30
CA THR A 82 4.41 11.92 14.81
C THR A 82 4.52 10.83 15.87
N GLY A 83 5.67 10.14 15.94
CA GLY A 83 5.85 8.94 16.74
C GLY A 83 5.10 7.71 16.22
N ALA A 84 4.51 7.78 15.02
CA ALA A 84 3.66 6.71 14.49
C ALA A 84 4.46 5.44 14.12
N PHE A 85 5.69 5.60 13.64
CA PHE A 85 6.55 4.49 13.21
C PHE A 85 8.02 4.93 13.09
N GLU A 86 8.93 3.97 13.16
CA GLU A 86 10.30 4.07 12.69
C GLU A 86 10.36 3.63 11.22
N ALA A 87 10.98 4.44 10.35
CA ALA A 87 11.16 4.09 8.94
C ALA A 87 12.60 3.62 8.69
N VAL A 88 12.75 2.53 7.94
CA VAL A 88 14.04 2.00 7.51
C VAL A 88 14.04 1.93 5.99
N VAL A 89 14.97 2.63 5.34
CA VAL A 89 15.08 2.64 3.86
C VAL A 89 16.10 1.58 3.42
N SER A 90 15.77 0.78 2.41
CA SER A 90 16.69 -0.18 1.81
C SER A 90 16.49 -0.34 0.30
N ARG A 91 17.57 -0.68 -0.40
CA ARG A 91 17.57 -1.17 -1.79
C ARG A 91 18.08 -2.60 -1.92
N ASP A 92 18.54 -3.19 -0.82
CA ASP A 92 19.09 -4.55 -0.83
C ASP A 92 17.96 -5.57 -0.65
N PRO A 93 17.70 -6.46 -1.64
CA PRO A 93 16.68 -7.50 -1.52
C PRO A 93 16.85 -8.43 -0.32
N SER A 94 18.04 -8.51 0.29
CA SER A 94 18.29 -9.34 1.47
C SER A 94 17.39 -9.00 2.67
N VAL A 95 16.80 -7.79 2.70
CA VAL A 95 15.78 -7.41 3.71
C VAL A 95 14.52 -8.27 3.67
N PHE A 96 14.24 -8.93 2.53
CA PHE A 96 13.10 -9.83 2.38
C PHE A 96 13.37 -11.26 2.87
N LYS A 97 14.58 -11.58 3.36
CA LYS A 97 14.83 -12.84 4.06
C LYS A 97 13.96 -12.91 5.32
N PRO A 98 13.33 -14.06 5.67
CA PRO A 98 12.35 -14.14 6.75
C PRO A 98 12.81 -13.56 8.10
N GLU A 99 14.08 -13.75 8.44
CA GLU A 99 14.69 -13.34 9.71
C GLU A 99 14.85 -11.82 9.81
N SER A 100 15.06 -11.18 8.64
CA SER A 100 15.13 -9.73 8.50
C SER A 100 13.72 -9.13 8.38
N LEU A 101 12.87 -9.69 7.50
CA LEU A 101 11.55 -9.15 7.19
C LEU A 101 10.63 -9.12 8.42
N ARG A 102 10.72 -10.12 9.30
CA ARG A 102 9.89 -10.22 10.53
C ARG A 102 10.07 -9.07 11.52
N GLN A 103 11.10 -8.23 11.38
CA GLN A 103 11.30 -7.07 12.25
C GLN A 103 10.38 -5.90 11.88
N PHE A 104 9.79 -5.93 10.69
CA PHE A 104 8.92 -4.89 10.16
C PHE A 104 7.45 -5.26 10.36
N ASP A 105 6.60 -4.25 10.51
CA ASP A 105 5.14 -4.40 10.56
C ASP A 105 4.50 -4.18 9.19
N ALA A 106 5.18 -3.43 8.31
CA ALA A 106 4.77 -3.21 6.93
C ALA A 106 5.97 -2.96 6.00
N VAL A 107 5.76 -3.23 4.71
CA VAL A 107 6.64 -2.86 3.61
C VAL A 107 5.98 -1.76 2.79
N PHE A 108 6.69 -0.68 2.54
CA PHE A 108 6.34 0.38 1.60
C PHE A 108 7.25 0.29 0.36
N LEU A 109 6.69 -0.20 -0.74
CA LEU A 109 7.31 -0.14 -2.06
C LEU A 109 7.15 1.27 -2.60
N ASN A 110 8.21 2.08 -2.47
CA ASN A 110 8.21 3.46 -2.88
C ASN A 110 8.63 3.55 -4.35
N ASN A 111 7.66 3.69 -5.25
CA ASN A 111 7.90 3.94 -6.67
C ASN A 111 8.84 2.90 -7.33
N THR A 112 8.76 1.64 -6.90
CA THR A 112 9.61 0.54 -7.39
C THR A 112 9.16 0.07 -8.77
N VAL A 113 10.08 -0.03 -9.73
CA VAL A 113 9.82 -0.51 -11.10
C VAL A 113 10.78 -1.63 -11.47
N GLY A 114 10.29 -2.56 -12.29
CA GLY A 114 11.09 -3.66 -12.84
C GLY A 114 11.20 -4.85 -11.89
N ASN A 115 12.02 -5.83 -12.25
CA ASN A 115 12.10 -7.09 -11.52
C ASN A 115 13.02 -6.95 -10.30
N LEU A 116 12.43 -6.54 -9.17
CA LEU A 116 13.17 -6.14 -7.97
C LEU A 116 14.06 -7.27 -7.41
N PHE A 117 13.59 -8.52 -7.53
CA PHE A 117 14.35 -9.73 -7.23
C PHE A 117 13.65 -10.97 -7.83
N GLU A 118 14.46 -11.93 -8.27
CA GLU A 118 13.99 -13.19 -8.89
C GLU A 118 14.04 -14.39 -7.92
N ASP A 119 14.69 -14.24 -6.77
CA ASP A 119 14.83 -15.30 -5.78
C ASP A 119 13.45 -15.75 -5.24
N ALA A 120 13.12 -17.02 -5.44
CA ALA A 120 11.84 -17.60 -5.08
C ALA A 120 11.59 -17.59 -3.56
N ALA A 121 12.63 -17.73 -2.73
CA ALA A 121 12.49 -17.69 -1.28
C ALA A 121 12.17 -16.28 -0.78
N LEU A 122 12.74 -15.23 -1.39
CA LEU A 122 12.40 -13.84 -1.07
C LEU A 122 10.96 -13.51 -1.49
N ARG A 123 10.53 -13.99 -2.67
CA ARG A 123 9.15 -13.86 -3.16
C ARG A 123 8.15 -14.54 -2.22
N GLN A 124 8.44 -15.78 -1.84
CA GLN A 124 7.63 -16.54 -0.88
C GLN A 124 7.55 -15.81 0.47
N SER A 125 8.69 -15.34 1.00
CA SER A 125 8.76 -14.59 2.25
C SER A 125 7.88 -13.33 2.24
N LEU A 126 7.89 -12.56 1.15
CA LEU A 126 7.01 -11.39 1.00
C LEU A 126 5.52 -11.79 0.98
N ILE A 127 5.16 -12.83 0.23
CA ILE A 127 3.77 -13.32 0.18
C ILE A 127 3.32 -13.78 1.56
N GLU A 128 4.12 -14.59 2.25
CA GLU A 128 3.81 -15.10 3.59
C GLU A 128 3.73 -13.98 4.63
N PHE A 129 4.63 -12.99 4.55
CA PHE A 129 4.59 -11.81 5.40
C PHE A 129 3.25 -11.08 5.27
N VAL A 130 2.84 -10.74 4.05
CA VAL A 130 1.56 -10.05 3.81
C VAL A 130 0.40 -10.96 4.18
N TYR A 131 0.34 -12.18 3.65
CA TYR A 131 -0.74 -13.13 3.92
C TYR A 131 -0.92 -13.41 5.42
N GLY A 132 0.19 -13.47 6.17
CA GLY A 132 0.24 -13.70 7.61
C GLY A 132 -0.24 -12.52 8.46
N GLY A 133 -0.31 -11.32 7.90
CA GLY A 133 -0.80 -10.13 8.59
C GLY A 133 0.11 -8.90 8.52
N GLY A 134 1.24 -8.97 7.84
CA GLY A 134 2.08 -7.82 7.52
C GLY A 134 1.38 -6.83 6.58
N GLY A 135 1.73 -5.55 6.68
CA GLY A 135 1.23 -4.51 5.78
C GLY A 135 2.01 -4.42 4.47
N LEU A 136 1.34 -4.05 3.39
CA LEU A 136 1.97 -3.67 2.12
C LEU A 136 1.42 -2.33 1.66
N MET A 137 2.30 -1.37 1.40
CA MET A 137 1.98 -0.12 0.74
C MET A 137 2.70 -0.08 -0.60
N GLY A 138 2.01 0.35 -1.64
CA GLY A 138 2.60 0.65 -2.93
C GLY A 138 2.19 2.04 -3.39
N VAL A 139 3.09 2.74 -4.05
CA VAL A 139 2.73 3.96 -4.77
C VAL A 139 3.20 3.92 -6.22
N HIS A 140 2.37 4.51 -7.09
CA HIS A 140 2.67 4.84 -8.48
C HIS A 140 3.37 3.69 -9.23
N GLY A 141 4.68 3.77 -9.46
CA GLY A 141 5.49 2.74 -10.15
C GLY A 141 5.31 1.30 -9.62
N THR A 142 4.88 1.14 -8.37
CA THR A 142 4.70 -0.18 -7.74
C THR A 142 3.78 -1.13 -8.54
N SER A 143 2.82 -0.62 -9.31
CA SER A 143 1.95 -1.47 -10.15
C SER A 143 2.71 -2.27 -11.21
N VAL A 144 3.93 -1.84 -11.57
CA VAL A 144 4.83 -2.51 -12.52
C VAL A 144 6.11 -3.04 -11.85
N ALA A 145 6.13 -3.16 -10.52
CA ALA A 145 7.15 -3.95 -9.83
C ALA A 145 7.01 -5.44 -10.17
N PHE A 146 8.14 -6.17 -10.17
CA PHE A 146 8.21 -7.58 -10.56
C PHE A 146 7.73 -7.85 -11.99
N THR A 147 8.07 -6.92 -12.88
CA THR A 147 7.94 -7.07 -14.34
C THR A 147 9.32 -6.97 -14.99
N ARG A 148 9.54 -7.64 -16.11
CA ARG A 148 10.78 -7.48 -16.90
C ARG A 148 10.69 -6.22 -17.76
N TRP A 149 11.76 -5.42 -17.74
CA TRP A 149 11.86 -4.15 -18.46
C TRP A 149 12.90 -4.25 -19.60
N PRO A 150 12.73 -3.56 -20.75
CA PRO A 150 11.63 -2.64 -21.13
C PRO A 150 10.29 -3.34 -21.39
N GLY A 151 9.19 -2.60 -21.25
CA GLY A 151 7.84 -3.06 -21.64
C GLY A 151 6.98 -3.65 -20.52
N ALA A 152 7.49 -3.76 -19.30
CA ALA A 152 6.78 -4.29 -18.13
C ALA A 152 6.13 -5.67 -18.38
N HIS A 153 6.89 -6.60 -18.96
CA HIS A 153 6.44 -7.98 -19.17
C HIS A 153 6.23 -8.68 -17.81
N GLU A 154 5.04 -9.24 -17.60
CA GLU A 154 4.68 -9.90 -16.34
C GLU A 154 5.64 -11.07 -16.04
N ASP A 155 6.25 -11.06 -14.84
CA ASP A 155 7.17 -12.11 -14.37
C ASP A 155 6.68 -12.78 -13.08
N TRP A 156 5.96 -12.03 -12.23
CA TRP A 156 5.39 -12.55 -10.98
C TRP A 156 3.92 -12.13 -10.81
N PRO A 157 2.97 -12.84 -11.45
CA PRO A 157 1.55 -12.47 -11.44
C PRO A 157 0.92 -12.36 -10.04
N GLU A 158 1.40 -13.17 -9.08
CA GLU A 158 0.91 -13.18 -7.71
C GLU A 158 1.10 -11.81 -7.02
N PHE A 159 2.15 -11.06 -7.38
CA PHE A 159 2.33 -9.72 -6.86
C PHE A 159 1.24 -8.76 -7.35
N GLY A 160 0.88 -8.81 -8.64
CA GLY A 160 -0.24 -8.05 -9.19
C GLY A 160 -1.57 -8.42 -8.53
N LEU A 161 -1.77 -9.71 -8.23
CA LEU A 161 -2.94 -10.20 -7.48
C LEU A 161 -2.94 -9.74 -6.03
N MET A 162 -1.79 -9.64 -5.38
CA MET A 162 -1.65 -9.13 -4.00
C MET A 162 -1.91 -7.62 -3.93
N LEU A 163 -1.29 -6.85 -4.82
CA LEU A 163 -1.47 -5.40 -4.91
C LEU A 163 -2.91 -5.02 -5.34
N GLY A 164 -3.49 -5.83 -6.24
CA GLY A 164 -4.81 -5.63 -6.80
C GLY A 164 -4.84 -4.85 -8.10
N ALA A 165 -3.70 -4.61 -8.78
CA ALA A 165 -3.66 -3.98 -10.09
C ALA A 165 -2.35 -4.26 -10.83
N ARG A 166 -2.37 -4.02 -12.15
CA ARG A 166 -1.22 -3.98 -13.05
C ARG A 166 -1.40 -2.85 -14.07
N GLY A 167 -0.27 -2.38 -14.60
CA GLY A 167 -0.22 -1.39 -15.67
C GLY A 167 0.26 -0.01 -15.19
N ALA A 168 0.72 0.78 -16.17
CA ALA A 168 1.26 2.13 -15.98
C ALA A 168 0.81 3.08 -17.10
N SER A 169 -0.26 2.76 -17.84
CA SER A 169 -0.78 3.63 -18.90
C SER A 169 -1.27 4.95 -18.30
N HIS A 170 -0.87 6.07 -18.90
CA HIS A 170 -1.22 7.43 -18.45
C HIS A 170 -1.27 8.39 -19.64
N LEU A 171 -1.76 9.62 -19.42
CA LEU A 171 -1.81 10.66 -20.45
C LEU A 171 -0.59 11.60 -20.40
N ASP A 172 -0.32 12.17 -19.21
CA ASP A 172 0.73 13.18 -19.04
C ASP A 172 1.28 13.11 -17.60
N ALA A 173 2.56 13.41 -17.44
CA ALA A 173 3.25 13.38 -16.15
C ALA A 173 2.76 14.46 -15.15
N ASN A 174 1.99 15.44 -15.63
CA ASN A 174 1.42 16.53 -14.84
C ASN A 174 -0.03 16.84 -15.26
N GLU A 175 -0.78 15.79 -15.61
CA GLU A 175 -2.20 15.82 -15.93
C GLU A 175 -3.00 16.49 -14.81
N GLN A 176 -4.03 17.29 -15.13
CA GLN A 176 -4.98 17.82 -14.15
C GLN A 176 -6.27 17.00 -14.20
N VAL A 177 -6.69 16.49 -13.04
CA VAL A 177 -7.94 15.74 -12.91
C VAL A 177 -8.73 16.24 -11.71
N PHE A 178 -10.04 16.05 -11.74
CA PHE A 178 -10.89 16.15 -10.56
C PHE A 178 -10.95 14.77 -9.89
N ILE A 179 -10.48 14.68 -8.66
CA ILE A 179 -10.49 13.46 -7.85
C ILE A 179 -11.80 13.42 -7.05
N LYS A 180 -12.56 12.33 -7.20
CA LYS A 180 -13.69 12.02 -6.32
C LYS A 180 -13.28 11.05 -5.22
N LEU A 181 -13.91 11.21 -4.06
CA LEU A 181 -13.84 10.24 -2.97
C LEU A 181 -14.96 9.22 -3.15
N ASP A 182 -14.62 7.99 -3.51
CA ASP A 182 -15.59 6.90 -3.64
C ASP A 182 -16.12 6.42 -2.29
N ASP A 183 -15.38 6.68 -1.22
CA ASP A 183 -15.78 6.37 0.15
C ASP A 183 -15.41 7.51 1.12
N PRO A 184 -16.21 8.60 1.16
CA PRO A 184 -15.90 9.81 1.92
C PRO A 184 -15.70 9.59 3.43
N ASP A 185 -16.41 8.62 4.00
CA ASP A 185 -16.37 8.31 5.43
C ASP A 185 -15.24 7.34 5.80
N HIS A 186 -14.50 6.82 4.81
CA HIS A 186 -13.43 5.85 5.09
C HIS A 186 -12.34 6.49 5.96
N PRO A 187 -11.81 5.81 7.00
CA PRO A 187 -10.80 6.38 7.90
C PRO A 187 -9.57 6.94 7.17
N VAL A 188 -9.14 6.27 6.09
CA VAL A 188 -8.00 6.72 5.26
C VAL A 188 -8.33 7.99 4.46
N ASN A 189 -9.59 8.26 4.14
CA ASN A 189 -10.03 9.44 3.35
C ASN A 189 -10.34 10.68 4.21
N GLN A 190 -10.38 10.55 5.54
CA GLN A 190 -10.72 11.65 6.45
C GLN A 190 -9.90 12.95 6.23
N PRO A 191 -8.59 12.90 5.88
CA PRO A 191 -7.82 14.12 5.60
C PRO A 191 -8.40 15.04 4.52
N PHE A 192 -9.24 14.53 3.62
CA PHE A 192 -9.86 15.34 2.56
C PHE A 192 -11.21 15.95 2.96
N GLY A 193 -11.72 15.67 4.17
CA GLY A 193 -12.96 16.25 4.70
C GLY A 193 -14.21 15.89 3.88
N GLY A 194 -14.21 14.71 3.24
CA GLY A 194 -15.34 14.17 2.47
C GLY A 194 -15.61 14.87 1.13
N LYS A 195 -14.72 15.75 0.67
CA LYS A 195 -14.89 16.50 -0.58
C LYS A 195 -13.87 16.05 -1.63
N GLY A 196 -14.33 15.91 -2.86
CA GLY A 196 -13.45 15.79 -4.03
C GLY A 196 -12.66 17.07 -4.27
N PHE A 197 -11.57 16.97 -5.01
CA PHE A 197 -10.63 18.08 -5.22
C PHE A 197 -9.94 17.95 -6.57
N GLU A 198 -9.56 19.08 -7.15
CA GLU A 198 -8.66 19.08 -8.31
C GLU A 198 -7.25 18.78 -7.86
N TYR A 199 -6.55 17.97 -8.64
CA TYR A 199 -5.16 17.66 -8.38
C TYR A 199 -4.41 17.48 -9.68
N ARG A 200 -3.10 17.73 -9.62
CA ARG A 200 -2.19 17.44 -10.72
C ARG A 200 -1.22 16.35 -10.29
N ASP A 201 -0.96 15.37 -11.14
CA ASP A 201 0.16 14.41 -11.04
C ASP A 201 0.19 13.56 -12.32
N GLU A 202 0.97 12.49 -12.35
CA GLU A 202 0.79 11.41 -13.31
C GLU A 202 -0.14 10.34 -12.73
N PHE A 203 -1.21 10.01 -13.47
CA PHE A 203 -2.23 9.06 -13.01
C PHE A 203 -2.31 7.82 -13.89
N PHE A 204 -1.95 6.67 -13.32
CA PHE A 204 -2.03 5.38 -13.97
C PHE A 204 -3.46 4.89 -14.12
N ARG A 205 -3.71 4.23 -15.25
CA ARG A 205 -4.99 3.68 -15.67
C ARG A 205 -4.80 2.18 -15.84
N PHE A 206 -5.29 1.44 -14.87
CA PHE A 206 -4.95 0.02 -14.70
C PHE A 206 -5.76 -0.92 -15.58
N HIS A 207 -5.15 -2.05 -15.90
CA HIS A 207 -5.84 -3.23 -16.43
C HIS A 207 -6.01 -4.29 -15.32
N GLY A 208 -6.51 -5.47 -15.69
CA GLY A 208 -6.60 -6.60 -14.77
C GLY A 208 -5.24 -6.88 -14.10
N PRO A 209 -5.18 -7.21 -12.80
CA PRO A 209 -6.28 -7.65 -11.94
C PRO A 209 -7.00 -6.53 -11.18
N TYR A 210 -6.95 -5.26 -11.60
CA TYR A 210 -7.82 -4.24 -11.01
C TYR A 210 -9.31 -4.56 -11.23
N SER A 211 -10.10 -4.43 -10.16
CA SER A 211 -11.57 -4.45 -10.18
C SER A 211 -12.13 -4.02 -8.82
N ARG A 212 -13.22 -3.24 -8.84
CA ARG A 212 -14.03 -2.90 -7.64
C ARG A 212 -14.61 -4.13 -6.91
N GLN A 213 -14.63 -5.30 -7.55
CA GLN A 213 -15.00 -6.57 -6.92
C GLN A 213 -13.91 -7.14 -6.01
N ARG A 214 -12.67 -6.65 -6.13
CA ARG A 214 -11.49 -7.14 -5.39
C ARG A 214 -10.89 -6.12 -4.43
N VAL A 215 -11.15 -4.82 -4.64
CA VAL A 215 -10.56 -3.74 -3.85
C VAL A 215 -11.63 -2.77 -3.34
N ARG A 216 -11.38 -2.15 -2.18
CA ARG A 216 -12.13 -1.00 -1.67
C ARG A 216 -11.48 0.26 -2.23
N VAL A 217 -12.04 0.78 -3.32
CA VAL A 217 -11.62 2.03 -3.94
C VAL A 217 -11.90 3.19 -2.98
N LEU A 218 -10.88 4.00 -2.76
CA LEU A 218 -10.91 5.19 -1.90
C LEU A 218 -11.07 6.46 -2.73
N LEU A 219 -10.28 6.56 -3.81
CA LEU A 219 -10.22 7.70 -4.72
C LEU A 219 -10.32 7.19 -6.16
N SER A 220 -11.01 7.93 -7.02
CA SER A 220 -11.00 7.73 -8.48
C SER A 220 -11.11 9.06 -9.23
N MET A 221 -10.82 9.04 -10.53
CA MET A 221 -11.09 10.21 -11.39
C MET A 221 -12.59 10.41 -11.56
N ASP A 222 -13.03 11.66 -11.46
CA ASP A 222 -14.38 12.07 -11.85
C ASP A 222 -14.40 12.35 -13.36
N MET A 223 -14.80 11.34 -14.14
CA MET A 223 -14.81 11.43 -15.61
C MET A 223 -15.85 12.40 -16.18
N GLU A 224 -16.84 12.83 -15.39
CA GLU A 224 -17.77 13.89 -15.81
C GLU A 224 -17.08 15.26 -15.78
N LYS A 225 -16.20 15.47 -14.79
CA LYS A 225 -15.41 16.71 -14.63
C LYS A 225 -14.03 16.64 -15.29
N THR A 226 -13.60 15.46 -15.69
CA THR A 226 -12.31 15.22 -16.36
C THR A 226 -12.53 14.30 -17.55
N PRO A 227 -13.21 14.78 -18.60
CA PRO A 227 -13.36 14.00 -19.82
C PRO A 227 -11.98 13.77 -20.46
N LEU A 228 -11.82 12.61 -21.11
CA LEU A 228 -10.60 12.36 -21.89
C LEU A 228 -10.48 13.39 -23.03
N PRO A 229 -9.25 13.74 -23.44
CA PRO A 229 -9.05 14.61 -24.59
C PRO A 229 -9.75 14.07 -25.85
N PRO A 230 -10.24 14.95 -26.75
CA PRO A 230 -10.87 14.51 -27.99
C PRO A 230 -9.97 13.58 -28.81
N GLY A 231 -10.53 12.46 -29.27
CA GLY A 231 -9.81 11.45 -30.04
C GLY A 231 -9.04 10.42 -29.20
N THR A 232 -8.96 10.57 -27.89
CA THR A 232 -8.38 9.56 -26.99
C THR A 232 -9.34 8.38 -26.84
N LYS A 233 -8.88 7.16 -27.16
CA LYS A 233 -9.63 5.94 -26.87
C LYS A 233 -9.69 5.71 -25.35
N PRO A 234 -10.85 5.28 -24.80
CA PRO A 234 -10.93 4.91 -23.40
C PRO A 234 -9.89 3.85 -23.05
N PHE A 235 -9.19 4.03 -21.94
CA PHE A 235 -8.21 3.05 -21.44
C PHE A 235 -8.91 1.82 -20.86
N ARG A 236 -10.19 1.96 -20.49
CA ARG A 236 -11.05 0.88 -20.00
C ARG A 236 -12.46 1.01 -20.56
N ALA A 237 -13.09 -0.13 -20.83
CA ALA A 237 -14.46 -0.17 -21.35
C ALA A 237 -15.53 0.26 -20.31
N ASP A 238 -15.24 0.11 -19.02
CA ASP A 238 -16.13 0.48 -17.91
C ASP A 238 -15.97 1.93 -17.42
N ASN A 239 -15.07 2.70 -18.05
CA ASN A 239 -14.75 4.08 -17.69
C ASN A 239 -14.38 4.28 -16.20
N ASP A 240 -13.84 3.24 -15.54
CA ASP A 240 -13.51 3.26 -14.11
C ASP A 240 -12.01 3.42 -13.85
N TYR A 241 -11.60 4.58 -13.34
CA TYR A 241 -10.19 4.93 -13.12
C TYR A 241 -9.90 5.19 -11.64
N ALA A 242 -9.76 4.12 -10.85
CA ALA A 242 -9.33 4.22 -9.46
C ALA A 242 -7.90 4.74 -9.34
N LEU A 243 -7.71 5.63 -8.37
CA LEU A 243 -6.44 6.28 -8.05
C LEU A 243 -5.84 5.74 -6.75
N ALA A 244 -6.67 5.35 -5.79
CA ALA A 244 -6.21 4.72 -4.55
C ALA A 244 -7.22 3.70 -4.03
N TRP A 245 -6.72 2.65 -3.38
CA TRP A 245 -7.56 1.61 -2.78
C TRP A 245 -6.88 0.94 -1.59
N VAL A 246 -7.70 0.26 -0.79
CA VAL A 246 -7.27 -0.72 0.21
C VAL A 246 -7.87 -2.09 -0.06
N ARG A 247 -7.22 -3.12 0.45
CA ARG A 247 -7.75 -4.49 0.46
C ARG A 247 -7.08 -5.33 1.56
N HIS A 248 -7.70 -6.46 1.85
CA HIS A 248 -6.97 -7.57 2.47
C HIS A 248 -6.38 -8.51 1.40
N TYR A 249 -5.22 -9.08 1.72
CA TYR A 249 -4.64 -10.24 1.06
C TYR A 249 -4.19 -11.22 2.15
N GLY A 250 -4.92 -12.32 2.31
CA GLY A 250 -4.90 -13.06 3.58
C GLY A 250 -5.31 -12.14 4.74
N ARG A 251 -4.52 -12.10 5.80
CA ARG A 251 -4.69 -11.15 6.92
C ARG A 251 -3.97 -9.82 6.71
N GLY A 252 -3.19 -9.68 5.64
CA GLY A 252 -2.38 -8.50 5.35
C GLY A 252 -3.20 -7.31 4.92
N ARG A 253 -2.75 -6.11 5.27
CA ARG A 253 -3.41 -4.84 4.93
C ARG A 253 -2.65 -4.22 3.77
N VAL A 254 -3.27 -4.19 2.60
CA VAL A 254 -2.65 -3.70 1.37
C VAL A 254 -3.26 -2.36 1.00
N PHE A 255 -2.43 -1.36 0.78
CA PHE A 255 -2.78 -0.04 0.27
C PHE A 255 -2.02 0.23 -1.03
N TYR A 256 -2.69 0.86 -2.00
CA TYR A 256 -2.04 1.39 -3.19
C TYR A 256 -2.58 2.78 -3.54
N CYS A 257 -1.71 3.65 -4.06
CA CYS A 257 -2.09 4.95 -4.61
C CYS A 257 -1.23 5.32 -5.83
N THR A 258 -1.83 5.79 -6.92
CA THR A 258 -1.09 6.24 -8.12
C THR A 258 -0.38 7.58 -7.93
N ILE A 259 -0.77 8.39 -6.94
CA ILE A 259 -0.39 9.80 -6.81
C ILE A 259 0.97 9.90 -6.11
N ALA A 260 2.06 9.66 -6.82
CA ALA A 260 3.40 9.79 -6.24
C ALA A 260 4.48 10.02 -7.31
N HIS A 261 4.10 10.52 -8.49
CA HIS A 261 5.06 10.72 -9.59
C HIS A 261 5.93 11.95 -9.34
N ASN A 262 5.28 13.08 -9.05
CA ASN A 262 5.99 14.34 -8.83
C ASN A 262 6.45 14.48 -7.37
N PRO A 263 7.67 15.01 -7.11
CA PRO A 263 8.16 15.26 -5.75
C PRO A 263 7.20 16.09 -4.88
N ARG A 264 6.44 17.00 -5.52
CA ARG A 264 5.54 17.93 -4.83
C ARG A 264 4.40 17.30 -4.05
N VAL A 265 4.07 16.05 -4.38
CA VAL A 265 3.10 15.27 -3.59
C VAL A 265 3.56 15.16 -2.14
N PHE A 266 4.87 15.04 -1.91
CA PHE A 266 5.44 14.79 -0.59
C PHE A 266 5.71 16.06 0.22
N TRP A 267 5.29 17.23 -0.28
CA TRP A 267 5.17 18.46 0.52
C TRP A 267 3.78 19.11 0.43
N ASP A 268 2.78 18.37 -0.06
CA ASP A 268 1.38 18.73 0.11
C ASP A 268 0.90 18.19 1.46
N ALA A 269 0.50 19.09 2.36
CA ALA A 269 0.10 18.73 3.72
C ALA A 269 -1.08 17.75 3.75
N LYS A 270 -2.08 17.90 2.87
CA LYS A 270 -3.24 16.99 2.83
C LYS A 270 -2.85 15.62 2.30
N MET A 271 -1.97 15.57 1.31
CA MET A 271 -1.46 14.29 0.81
C MET A 271 -0.59 13.59 1.86
N LEU A 272 0.22 14.30 2.64
CA LEU A 272 0.98 13.71 3.74
C LEU A 272 0.08 13.19 4.86
N GLU A 273 -1.01 13.88 5.19
CA GLU A 273 -2.02 13.35 6.12
C GLU A 273 -2.70 12.08 5.58
N PHE A 274 -3.03 12.05 4.28
CA PHE A 274 -3.56 10.84 3.62
C PHE A 274 -2.57 9.67 3.65
N TYR A 275 -1.29 9.94 3.39
CA TYR A 275 -0.25 8.91 3.45
C TYR A 275 0.06 8.45 4.87
N LEU A 276 -0.06 9.32 5.87
CA LEU A 276 0.00 8.93 7.27
C LEU A 276 -1.15 7.98 7.62
N ALA A 277 -2.38 8.28 7.18
CA ALA A 277 -3.53 7.40 7.38
C ALA A 277 -3.32 6.03 6.73
N ALA A 278 -2.81 6.02 5.50
CA ALA A 278 -2.48 4.80 4.77
C ALA A 278 -1.37 3.99 5.46
N ALA A 279 -0.34 4.66 5.99
CA ALA A 279 0.72 4.01 6.76
C ALA A 279 0.20 3.39 8.05
N GLN A 280 -0.60 4.12 8.84
CA GLN A 280 -1.18 3.59 10.06
C GLN A 280 -2.17 2.46 9.78
N PHE A 281 -2.86 2.47 8.63
CA PHE A 281 -3.67 1.35 8.17
C PHE A 281 -2.80 0.12 7.86
N ALA A 282 -1.76 0.26 7.03
CA ALA A 282 -0.87 -0.85 6.68
C ALA A 282 -0.18 -1.46 7.92
N LEU A 283 0.29 -0.61 8.83
CA LEU A 283 0.89 -1.01 10.11
C LEU A 283 -0.12 -1.67 11.06
N GLY A 284 -1.42 -1.42 10.87
CA GLY A 284 -2.51 -2.02 11.65
C GLY A 284 -2.91 -1.23 12.89
N ASP A 285 -2.52 0.04 12.99
CA ASP A 285 -2.93 0.94 14.07
C ASP A 285 -4.25 1.63 13.79
N LEU A 286 -4.52 1.98 12.52
CA LEU A 286 -5.78 2.58 12.07
C LEU A 286 -6.71 1.48 11.55
N PRO A 287 -7.78 1.11 12.29
CA PRO A 287 -8.78 0.18 11.81
C PRO A 287 -9.53 0.81 10.63
N ALA A 288 -9.57 0.13 9.49
CA ALA A 288 -10.34 0.56 8.35
C ALA A 288 -10.94 -0.65 7.60
N PRO A 289 -12.19 -0.57 7.14
CA PRO A 289 -12.83 -1.66 6.43
C PRO A 289 -12.23 -1.87 5.04
N THR A 290 -12.21 -3.11 4.55
CA THR A 290 -11.66 -3.44 3.23
C THR A 290 -12.63 -4.22 2.34
N VAL A 291 -13.93 -4.28 2.69
CA VAL A 291 -14.92 -4.94 1.85
C VAL A 291 -14.89 -4.27 0.47
N PRO A 292 -14.71 -5.03 -0.63
CA PRO A 292 -14.59 -4.46 -1.97
C PRO A 292 -15.75 -3.54 -2.34
N SER A 293 -15.48 -2.45 -3.05
CA SER A 293 -16.47 -1.39 -3.29
C SER A 293 -17.73 -1.91 -4.00
N ALA A 294 -17.59 -2.84 -4.93
CA ALA A 294 -18.74 -3.40 -5.66
C ALA A 294 -19.62 -4.33 -4.80
N LYS A 295 -19.16 -4.71 -3.60
CA LYS A 295 -19.93 -5.51 -2.64
C LYS A 295 -20.63 -4.66 -1.58
N LEU A 296 -20.44 -3.34 -1.58
CA LEU A 296 -21.00 -2.50 -0.52
C LEU A 296 -22.50 -2.28 -0.65
N THR A 297 -23.24 -2.95 0.21
CA THR A 297 -24.66 -2.69 0.45
C THR A 297 -24.83 -1.76 1.66
N PRO A 298 -26.00 -1.12 1.84
CA PRO A 298 -26.31 -0.37 3.06
C PRO A 298 -26.12 -1.20 4.34
N ALA A 299 -26.45 -2.49 4.30
CA ALA A 299 -26.26 -3.41 5.42
C ALA A 299 -24.79 -3.65 5.75
N LEU A 300 -23.93 -3.88 4.74
CA LEU A 300 -22.50 -4.05 4.96
C LEU A 300 -21.85 -2.76 5.48
N ARG A 301 -22.27 -1.59 5.00
CA ARG A 301 -21.82 -0.30 5.55
C ARG A 301 -22.23 -0.11 7.01
N ALA A 302 -23.47 -0.46 7.36
CA ALA A 302 -23.93 -0.42 8.74
C ALA A 302 -23.13 -1.38 9.62
N GLN A 303 -22.87 -2.60 9.13
CA GLN A 303 -22.03 -3.59 9.82
C GLN A 303 -20.61 -3.06 10.08
N GLU A 304 -19.95 -2.48 9.06
CA GLU A 304 -18.62 -1.86 9.19
C GLU A 304 -18.63 -0.76 10.27
N LYS A 305 -19.64 0.12 10.24
CA LYS A 305 -19.78 1.23 11.20
C LYS A 305 -20.01 0.75 12.64
N LEU A 306 -20.73 -0.36 12.82
CA LEU A 306 -20.97 -0.97 14.13
C LEU A 306 -19.79 -1.83 14.61
N GLY A 307 -18.78 -2.05 13.78
CA GLY A 307 -17.65 -2.94 14.09
C GLY A 307 -18.06 -4.41 14.16
N TRP A 308 -19.20 -4.78 13.59
CA TRP A 308 -19.73 -6.14 13.65
C TRP A 308 -19.00 -7.06 12.66
N ARG A 309 -18.75 -8.30 13.08
CA ARG A 309 -18.28 -9.37 12.20
C ARG A 309 -19.37 -10.43 12.10
N LEU A 310 -20.35 -10.17 11.23
CA LEU A 310 -21.42 -11.12 10.95
C LEU A 310 -20.89 -12.22 10.06
N GLY A 311 -20.94 -13.45 10.55
CA GLY A 311 -20.49 -14.62 9.82
C GLY A 311 -21.37 -15.83 10.09
N ILE A 312 -20.99 -16.93 9.47
CA ILE A 312 -21.59 -18.24 9.71
C ILE A 312 -20.56 -19.13 10.40
N GLU A 313 -21.00 -19.98 11.33
CA GLU A 313 -20.12 -21.02 11.89
C GLU A 313 -19.85 -22.07 10.81
N ALA A 314 -18.60 -22.50 10.62
CA ALA A 314 -18.24 -23.49 9.60
C ALA A 314 -19.10 -24.77 9.69
N TYR A 315 -19.52 -25.17 10.90
CA TYR A 315 -20.39 -26.31 11.12
C TYR A 315 -21.78 -26.17 10.47
N THR A 316 -22.24 -24.95 10.19
CA THR A 316 -23.48 -24.71 9.43
C THR A 316 -23.44 -25.36 8.05
N PHE A 317 -22.24 -25.48 7.47
CA PHE A 317 -21.97 -26.16 6.20
C PHE A 317 -21.20 -27.47 6.38
N HIS A 318 -21.39 -28.20 7.49
CA HIS A 318 -20.67 -29.46 7.79
C HIS A 318 -20.78 -30.58 6.75
N LYS A 319 -21.73 -30.49 5.81
CA LYS A 319 -21.87 -31.43 4.67
C LYS A 319 -21.01 -31.04 3.47
N PHE A 320 -20.32 -29.91 3.53
CA PHE A 320 -19.49 -29.35 2.49
C PHE A 320 -18.03 -29.31 2.96
N THR A 321 -17.10 -29.33 2.02
CA THR A 321 -15.69 -29.04 2.30
C THR A 321 -15.54 -27.60 2.83
N PHE A 322 -14.43 -27.31 3.50
CA PHE A 322 -14.15 -25.96 4.00
C PHE A 322 -14.21 -24.89 2.89
N PHE A 323 -13.72 -25.22 1.68
CA PHE A 323 -13.75 -24.30 0.54
C PHE A 323 -15.18 -24.07 0.02
N GLU A 324 -15.98 -25.13 -0.10
CA GLU A 324 -17.40 -25.00 -0.45
C GLU A 324 -18.18 -24.23 0.63
N ALA A 325 -17.83 -24.38 1.91
CA ALA A 325 -18.42 -23.60 3.00
C ALA A 325 -18.10 -22.10 2.87
N ILE A 326 -16.87 -21.75 2.48
CA ILE A 326 -16.49 -20.35 2.16
C ILE A 326 -17.34 -19.83 0.99
N GLU A 327 -17.46 -20.61 -0.10
CA GLU A 327 -18.24 -20.21 -1.26
C GLU A 327 -19.71 -19.98 -0.91
N LYS A 328 -20.32 -20.86 -0.11
CA LYS A 328 -21.71 -20.70 0.35
C LYS A 328 -21.90 -19.50 1.27
N THR A 329 -20.94 -19.25 2.16
CA THR A 329 -20.94 -18.05 3.00
C THR A 329 -20.96 -16.79 2.13
N ALA A 330 -20.14 -16.77 1.08
CA ALA A 330 -20.12 -15.67 0.11
C ALA A 330 -21.42 -15.55 -0.69
N GLN A 331 -22.06 -16.67 -1.08
CA GLN A 331 -23.37 -16.69 -1.76
C GLN A 331 -24.48 -16.09 -0.88
N LEU A 332 -24.37 -16.21 0.45
CA LEU A 332 -25.28 -15.57 1.41
C LEU A 332 -24.98 -14.08 1.62
N GLY A 333 -23.95 -13.53 0.96
CA GLY A 333 -23.55 -12.13 1.11
C GLY A 333 -22.81 -11.82 2.41
N LEU A 334 -22.37 -12.86 3.15
CA LEU A 334 -21.60 -12.71 4.37
C LEU A 334 -20.10 -12.64 4.07
N ALA A 335 -19.38 -11.83 4.84
CA ALA A 335 -17.94 -11.58 4.65
C ALA A 335 -17.05 -12.39 5.60
N TYR A 336 -17.63 -13.04 6.61
CA TYR A 336 -16.89 -13.74 7.67
C TYR A 336 -17.43 -15.16 7.86
N MET A 337 -16.55 -16.08 8.26
CA MET A 337 -16.89 -17.43 8.71
C MET A 337 -16.13 -17.69 10.02
N GLY A 338 -16.84 -18.20 11.02
CA GLY A 338 -16.34 -18.60 12.33
C GLY A 338 -15.80 -20.01 12.35
#